data_AF-A0A7C3KZ15-F1
#
_entry.id   AF-A0A7C3KZ15-F1
#
_cell.length_a   1.000
_cell.length_b   1.000
_cell.length_c   1.000
_cell.angle_alpha   90.00
_cell.angle_beta   90.00
_cell.angle_gamma   90.00
#
_symmetry.space_group_name_H-M   'P 1'
#
loop_
_entity.id
_entity.type
_entity.pdbx_description
1 polymer ?
#
loop_
_entity_poly.entity_id
_entity_poly.type
_entity_poly.pdbx_seq_one_letter_code
_entity_poly.pdbx_strand_id
1 'polypeptide(L)'
;MNTTSTSSRRVVGAMTGTSLDALDLAYVEITGEGLEMGVRVLECSTTDLGVVGKDLRALAEQTPLSAGRIAVLLHAFADLHASA
;
A
#
# COMPACT_ATOMS: atom_id res chain seq x y z
N MET A 1 -26.35 23.67 -21.39
CA MET A 1 -25.44 22.51 -21.51
C MET A 1 -24.56 22.52 -20.28
N ASN A 2 -24.82 21.63 -19.31
CA ASN A 2 -24.13 21.63 -18.03
C ASN A 2 -22.91 20.71 -18.15
N THR A 3 -21.70 21.28 -18.18
CA THR A 3 -20.45 20.51 -18.17
C THR A 3 -20.18 20.06 -16.73
N THR A 4 -20.84 19.00 -16.29
CA THR A 4 -20.39 18.27 -15.10
C THR A 4 -19.08 17.59 -15.47
N SER A 5 -17.95 18.16 -15.05
CA SER A 5 -16.68 17.44 -15.10
C SER A 5 -16.85 16.19 -14.25
N THR A 6 -16.89 15.01 -14.85
CA THR A 6 -16.87 13.75 -14.11
C THR A 6 -15.61 13.76 -13.27
N SER A 7 -15.72 13.92 -11.94
CA SER A 7 -14.53 14.03 -11.09
C SER A 7 -13.78 12.70 -11.16
N SER A 8 -12.60 12.74 -11.78
CA SER A 8 -11.70 11.58 -11.89
C SER A 8 -10.63 11.73 -10.83
N ARG A 9 -10.44 10.67 -10.03
CA ARG A 9 -9.46 10.61 -8.95
C ARG A 9 -8.51 9.47 -9.23
N ARG A 10 -7.23 9.77 -9.24
CA ARG A 10 -6.15 8.80 -9.40
C ARG A 10 -5.57 8.50 -8.03
N VAL A 11 -5.57 7.24 -7.66
CA VAL A 11 -5.07 6.78 -6.34
C VAL A 11 -4.19 5.56 -6.51
N VAL A 12 -3.21 5.43 -5.63
CA VAL A 12 -2.41 4.22 -5.49
C VAL A 12 -2.83 3.55 -4.20
N GLY A 13 -3.36 2.34 -4.29
CA GLY A 13 -3.55 1.45 -3.15
C GLY A 13 -2.28 0.65 -2.91
N ALA A 14 -1.90 0.49 -1.65
CA ALA A 14 -0.75 -0.31 -1.22
C ALA A 14 -1.19 -1.32 -0.17
N MET A 15 -0.73 -2.56 -0.28
CA MET A 15 -1.11 -3.64 0.62
C MET A 15 0.06 -4.60 0.84
N THR A 16 0.29 -4.98 2.09
CA THR A 16 1.08 -6.16 2.43
C THR A 16 0.17 -7.13 3.15
N GLY A 17 -0.01 -8.32 2.57
CA GLY A 17 -0.78 -9.40 3.18
C GLY A 17 -0.12 -9.90 4.46
N THR A 18 -0.88 -10.59 5.30
CA THR A 18 -0.35 -11.21 6.53
C THR A 18 0.64 -12.35 6.27
N SER A 19 0.77 -12.81 5.02
CA SER A 19 1.84 -13.72 4.60
C SER A 19 3.22 -13.05 4.59
N LEU A 20 3.27 -11.70 4.54
CA LEU A 20 4.49 -10.90 4.58
C LEU A 20 5.51 -11.32 3.51
N ASP A 21 5.04 -11.52 2.28
CA ASP A 21 5.90 -11.93 1.16
C ASP A 21 6.29 -10.72 0.29
N ALA A 22 5.37 -9.77 0.09
CA ALA A 22 5.59 -8.61 -0.78
C ALA A 22 4.75 -7.37 -0.38
N LEU A 23 5.06 -6.25 -1.01
CA LEU A 23 4.23 -5.05 -1.08
C LEU A 23 3.57 -4.99 -2.46
N ASP A 24 2.25 -5.12 -2.48
CA ASP A 24 1.42 -5.02 -3.68
C ASP A 24 0.89 -3.60 -3.84
N LEU A 25 0.99 -3.05 -5.05
CA LEU A 25 0.49 -1.73 -5.42
C LEU A 25 -0.54 -1.85 -6.54
N ALA A 26 -1.61 -1.05 -6.44
CA ALA A 26 -2.63 -0.90 -7.47
C ALA A 26 -2.86 0.58 -7.78
N TYR A 27 -2.49 1.01 -8.98
CA TYR A 27 -2.81 2.34 -9.47
C TYR A 27 -4.16 2.30 -10.18
N VAL A 28 -5.13 3.05 -9.64
CA VAL A 28 -6.51 3.03 -10.14
C VAL A 28 -7.03 4.42 -10.43
N GLU A 29 -7.92 4.49 -11.40
CA GLU A 29 -8.76 5.65 -11.67
C GLU A 29 -10.17 5.38 -11.13
N ILE A 30 -10.66 6.30 -10.30
CA ILE A 30 -11.99 6.30 -9.75
C ILE A 30 -12.78 7.43 -10.40
N THR A 31 -13.94 7.11 -10.96
CA THR A 31 -14.85 8.09 -11.56
C THR A 31 -16.23 7.99 -10.94
N GLY A 32 -17.03 9.05 -11.05
CA GLY A 32 -18.38 9.07 -10.49
C GLY A 32 -18.40 9.23 -8.96
N GLU A 33 -19.60 9.21 -8.38
CA GLU A 33 -19.86 9.47 -6.96
C GLU A 33 -21.00 8.58 -6.45
N GLY A 34 -21.00 8.29 -5.14
CA GLY A 34 -22.03 7.45 -4.52
C GLY A 34 -22.12 6.06 -5.15
N LEU A 35 -23.32 5.67 -5.56
CA LEU A 35 -23.59 4.37 -6.20
C LEU A 35 -23.24 4.35 -7.70
N GLU A 36 -22.97 5.51 -8.31
CA GLU A 36 -22.53 5.63 -9.70
C GLU A 36 -21.00 5.63 -9.82
N MET A 37 -20.30 5.35 -8.72
CA MET A 37 -18.85 5.29 -8.72
C MET A 37 -18.35 4.04 -9.47
N GLY A 38 -17.36 4.24 -10.35
CA GLY A 38 -16.65 3.19 -11.06
C GLY A 38 -15.15 3.21 -10.76
N VAL A 39 -14.49 2.06 -10.93
CA VAL A 39 -13.05 1.92 -10.80
C VAL A 39 -12.47 1.28 -12.06
N ARG A 40 -11.32 1.79 -12.50
CA ARG A 40 -10.51 1.18 -13.54
C ARG A 40 -9.08 1.01 -13.03
N VAL A 41 -8.59 -0.22 -13.05
CA VAL A 41 -7.17 -0.50 -12.77
C VAL A 41 -6.35 -0.01 -13.95
N LEU A 42 -5.37 0.83 -13.68
CA LEU A 42 -4.44 1.36 -14.67
C LEU A 42 -3.17 0.53 -14.70
N GLU A 43 -2.64 0.18 -13.54
CA GLU A 43 -1.40 -0.59 -13.39
C GLU A 43 -1.38 -1.31 -12.03
N CYS A 44 -0.70 -2.45 -11.98
CA CYS A 44 -0.37 -3.15 -10.75
C CYS A 44 1.12 -3.47 -10.73
N SER A 45 1.72 -3.41 -9.55
CA SER A 45 3.09 -3.86 -9.31
C SER A 45 3.19 -4.59 -7.97
N THR A 46 4.21 -5.42 -7.86
CA THR A 46 4.52 -6.17 -6.64
C THR A 46 6.02 -6.04 -6.40
N THR A 47 6.41 -5.66 -5.19
CA THR A 47 7.80 -5.45 -4.80
C THR A 47 8.13 -6.30 -3.58
N ASP A 48 9.27 -7.00 -3.60
CA ASP A 48 9.75 -7.77 -2.46
C ASP A 48 9.96 -6.88 -1.23
N LEU A 49 9.63 -7.40 -0.03
CA LEU A 49 9.86 -6.67 1.23
C LEU A 49 11.35 -6.49 1.58
N GLY A 50 12.25 -7.15 0.85
CA GLY A 50 13.68 -7.04 1.05
C GLY A 50 14.12 -7.25 2.51
N VAL A 51 14.96 -6.35 3.01
CA VAL A 51 15.52 -6.47 4.37
C VAL A 51 14.48 -6.27 5.47
N VAL A 52 13.39 -5.51 5.23
CA VAL A 52 12.37 -5.26 6.26
C VAL A 52 11.46 -6.46 6.47
N GLY A 53 11.34 -7.36 5.48
CA GLY A 53 10.47 -8.55 5.57
C GLY A 53 10.79 -9.48 6.74
N LYS A 54 12.08 -9.68 7.05
CA LYS A 54 12.50 -10.52 8.18
C LYS A 54 12.07 -9.95 9.54
N ASP A 55 12.24 -8.64 9.72
CA ASP A 55 11.89 -7.96 10.96
C ASP A 55 10.36 -7.84 11.13
N LEU A 56 9.62 -7.62 10.04
CA LEU A 56 8.16 -7.67 10.02
C LEU A 56 7.66 -9.05 10.44
N ARG A 57 8.29 -10.12 9.93
CA ARG A 57 7.95 -11.49 10.30
C ARG A 57 8.26 -11.79 11.76
N ALA A 58 9.44 -11.38 12.25
CA ALA A 58 9.79 -11.52 13.66
C ALA A 58 8.78 -10.81 14.58
N LEU A 59 8.37 -9.58 14.22
CA LEU A 59 7.33 -8.85 14.96
C LEU A 59 5.98 -9.59 14.92
N ALA A 60 5.56 -10.10 13.77
CA ALA A 60 4.32 -10.86 13.62
C ALA A 60 4.31 -12.16 14.44
N GLU A 61 5.45 -12.88 14.46
CA GLU A 61 5.68 -14.10 15.25
C GLU A 61 5.84 -13.84 16.75
N GLN A 62 5.62 -12.60 17.21
CA GLN A 62 5.75 -12.20 18.62
C GLN A 62 7.16 -12.40 19.18
N THR A 63 8.19 -12.36 18.32
CA THR A 63 9.57 -12.30 18.78
C THR A 63 9.79 -10.99 19.54
N PRO A 64 10.35 -11.01 20.77
CA PRO A 64 10.53 -9.79 21.54
C PRO A 64 11.39 -8.75 20.81
N LEU A 65 10.82 -7.57 20.56
CA LEU A 65 11.49 -6.41 20.01
C LEU A 65 11.31 -5.22 20.96
N SER A 66 12.32 -4.36 21.05
CA SER A 66 12.17 -3.10 21.79
C SER A 66 11.25 -2.13 21.04
N ALA A 67 10.60 -1.22 21.77
CA ALA A 67 9.78 -0.18 21.15
C ALA A 67 10.58 0.66 20.14
N GLY A 68 11.86 0.95 20.44
CA GLY A 68 12.76 1.63 19.51
C GLY A 68 12.98 0.84 18.21
N ARG A 69 13.10 -0.49 18.28
CA ARG A 69 13.24 -1.31 17.09
C ARG A 69 11.97 -1.34 16.25
N ILE A 70 10.80 -1.36 16.88
CA ILE A 70 9.51 -1.28 16.19
C ILE A 70 9.37 0.07 15.46
N ALA A 71 9.76 1.18 16.10
CA ALA A 71 9.73 2.50 15.47
C ALA A 71 10.66 2.60 14.25
N VAL A 72 11.88 2.04 14.35
CA VAL A 72 12.81 1.97 13.21
C VAL A 72 12.26 1.10 12.08
N LEU A 73 11.65 -0.05 12.43
CA LEU A 73 11.02 -0.94 11.44
C LEU A 73 9.86 -0.25 10.72
N LEU A 74 9.00 0.47 11.45
CA LEU A 74 7.91 1.25 10.87
C LEU A 74 8.44 2.29 9.85
N HIS A 75 9.49 3.02 10.21
CA HIS A 75 10.09 4.00 9.30
C HIS A 75 10.66 3.33 8.04
N ALA A 76 11.42 2.25 8.18
CA ALA A 76 11.98 1.54 7.04
C ALA A 76 10.89 0.94 6.12
N PHE A 77 9.78 0.49 6.70
CA PHE A 77 8.63 -0.01 5.92
C PHE A 77 7.89 1.13 5.21
N ALA A 78 7.82 2.33 5.80
CA ALA A 78 7.29 3.52 5.13
C ALA A 78 8.19 3.97 3.97
N ASP A 79 9.52 3.90 4.13
CA ASP A 79 10.45 4.22 3.05
C ASP A 79 10.29 3.24 1.87
N LEU A 80 10.09 1.94 2.15
CA LEU A 80 9.77 0.95 1.11
C LEU A 80 8.53 1.36 0.30
N HIS A 81 7.44 1.78 0.98
CA HIS A 81 6.23 2.26 0.31
C HIS A 81 6.47 3.50 -0.55
N ALA A 82 7.32 4.42 -0.10
CA ALA A 82 7.61 5.64 -0.85
C ALA A 82 8.47 5.39 -2.10
N SER A 83 9.28 4.31 -2.09
CA SER A 83 10.21 3.97 -3.17
C SER A 83 9.70 2.95 -4.19
N ALA A 84 8.62 2.25 -3.87
CA ALA A 84 7.99 1.21 -4.72
C ALA A 84 7.06 1.81 -5.77
#